data_AF-A0A1R3HG81-F1
#
_entry.id   AF-A0A1R3HG81-F1
#
_cell.length_a   1.000
_cell.length_b   1.000
_cell.length_c   1.000
_cell.angle_alpha   90.00
_cell.angle_beta   90.00
_cell.angle_gamma   90.00
#
_symmetry.space_group_name_H-M   'P 1'
#
loop_
_entity.id
_entity.type
_entity.pdbx_description
1 polymer ?
#
loop_
_entity_poly.entity_id
_entity_poly.type
_entity_poly.pdbx_seq_one_letter_code
_entity_poly.pdbx_strand_id
1 'polypeptide(L)'
;MASSSSSTSLTIATMAQISAMVSEKLTTKNYITWQDQVLPIIEGISMANHVLYDSKEPKATITNSEGKEEQNPLLPIWLQEDRLVKSLIIATLSPEVRALTVGLTSAREVWKTLEERFANSSKQRARDLLRKLQEVLRDDHPTLHAYLQEVTMISNELAAINQPIDDGDKVYWSLNGLGDKYESFVTAMQVCSLPPLFHLYLTATC
;
A
#
# COMPACT_ATOMS: atom_id res chain seq x y z
N MET A 1 -42.56 7.26 9.92
CA MET A 1 -41.41 8.16 9.72
C MET A 1 -40.56 7.54 8.63
N ALA A 2 -40.56 8.15 7.43
CA ALA A 2 -39.75 7.66 6.32
C ALA A 2 -38.30 8.08 6.57
N SER A 3 -37.41 7.11 6.75
CA SER A 3 -35.97 7.35 6.82
C SER A 3 -35.51 7.82 5.44
N SER A 4 -35.33 9.13 5.29
CA SER A 4 -34.69 9.71 4.12
C SER A 4 -33.23 9.29 4.09
N SER A 5 -32.93 8.22 3.36
CA SER A 5 -31.57 7.86 2.98
C SER A 5 -31.02 9.00 2.13
N SER A 6 -30.25 9.89 2.73
CA SER A 6 -29.47 10.89 2.01
C SER A 6 -28.44 10.15 1.16
N SER A 7 -28.76 9.92 -0.11
CA SER A 7 -27.79 9.48 -1.11
C SER A 7 -26.79 10.62 -1.30
N THR A 8 -25.62 10.49 -0.70
CA THR A 8 -24.49 11.39 -0.95
C THR A 8 -24.15 11.30 -2.44
N SER A 9 -24.55 12.32 -3.20
CA SER A 9 -24.23 12.38 -4.63
C SER A 9 -22.72 12.55 -4.77
N LEU A 10 -22.06 11.55 -5.35
CA LEU A 10 -20.62 11.57 -5.59
C LEU A 10 -20.32 12.58 -6.71
N THR A 11 -19.68 13.68 -6.34
CA THR A 11 -19.26 14.75 -7.26
C THR A 11 -17.74 14.73 -7.47
N ILE A 12 -17.28 15.41 -8.52
CA ILE A 12 -15.84 15.64 -8.75
C ILE A 12 -15.20 16.36 -7.55
N ALA A 13 -15.93 17.28 -6.91
CA ALA A 13 -15.44 17.98 -5.72
C ALA A 13 -15.24 17.04 -4.52
N THR A 14 -16.17 16.12 -4.28
CA THR A 14 -16.01 15.09 -3.23
C THR A 14 -14.84 14.16 -3.54
N MET A 15 -14.64 13.77 -4.81
CA MET A 15 -13.49 12.96 -5.20
C MET A 15 -12.17 13.69 -5.00
N ALA A 16 -12.11 14.99 -5.28
CA ALA A 16 -10.92 15.81 -5.03
C ALA A 16 -10.60 15.90 -3.53
N GLN A 17 -11.61 16.10 -2.67
CA GLN A 17 -11.43 16.11 -1.22
C GLN A 17 -10.95 14.77 -0.68
N ILE A 18 -11.55 13.67 -1.13
CA ILE A 18 -11.14 12.30 -0.77
C ILE A 18 -9.70 12.04 -1.24
N SER A 19 -9.35 12.45 -2.46
CA SER A 19 -7.98 12.31 -2.97
C SER A 19 -6.95 13.09 -2.15
N ALA A 20 -7.35 14.21 -1.53
CA ALA A 20 -6.49 15.00 -0.66
C ALA A 20 -6.24 14.34 0.70
N MET A 21 -7.04 13.33 1.09
CA MET A 21 -6.81 12.53 2.29
C MET A 21 -5.70 11.48 2.09
N VAL A 22 -5.33 11.20 0.83
CA VAL A 22 -4.21 10.31 0.52
C VAL A 22 -2.91 11.08 0.77
N SER A 23 -2.28 10.82 1.91
CA SER A 23 -1.13 11.60 2.39
C SER A 23 0.10 11.42 1.50
N GLU A 24 0.25 10.26 0.86
CA GLU A 24 1.37 9.99 -0.04
C GLU A 24 0.88 9.70 -1.45
N LYS A 25 1.34 10.51 -2.41
CA LYS A 25 1.10 10.23 -3.82
C LYS A 25 1.89 8.99 -4.26
N LEU A 26 1.33 8.23 -5.21
CA LEU A 26 2.01 7.08 -5.77
C LEU A 26 3.30 7.49 -6.47
N THR A 27 4.39 6.85 -6.06
CA THR A 27 5.72 6.89 -6.68
C THR A 27 6.12 5.48 -7.10
N THR A 28 7.29 5.34 -7.73
CA THR A 28 7.85 4.04 -8.11
C THR A 28 8.20 3.14 -6.91
N LYS A 29 8.13 3.66 -5.68
CA LYS A 29 8.69 3.05 -4.47
C LYS A 29 7.66 2.64 -3.43
N ASN A 30 6.45 3.20 -3.45
CA ASN A 30 5.46 3.07 -2.36
C ASN A 30 4.12 2.50 -2.84
N TYR A 31 4.12 1.64 -3.87
CA TYR A 31 2.87 1.06 -4.42
C TYR A 31 2.04 0.33 -3.36
N ILE A 32 2.67 -0.44 -2.47
CA ILE A 32 1.97 -1.20 -1.43
C ILE A 32 1.24 -0.24 -0.47
N THR A 33 1.95 0.76 0.05
CA THR A 33 1.38 1.80 0.93
C THR A 33 0.26 2.56 0.24
N TRP A 34 0.46 2.96 -1.02
CA TRP A 34 -0.54 3.67 -1.80
C TRP A 34 -1.79 2.81 -2.05
N GLN A 35 -1.62 1.54 -2.43
CA GLN A 35 -2.72 0.62 -2.67
C GLN A 35 -3.56 0.43 -1.41
N ASP A 36 -2.90 0.27 -0.26
CA ASP A 36 -3.53 0.11 1.05
C ASP A 36 -4.34 1.35 1.49
N GLN A 37 -3.96 2.54 1.04
CA GLN A 37 -4.73 3.77 1.29
C GLN A 37 -5.89 3.96 0.30
N VAL A 38 -5.65 3.73 -0.99
CA VAL A 38 -6.61 4.06 -2.06
C VAL A 38 -7.68 3.00 -2.23
N LEU A 39 -7.35 1.72 -2.04
CA LEU A 39 -8.32 0.64 -2.26
C LEU A 39 -9.51 0.71 -1.29
N PRO A 40 -9.31 0.90 0.04
CA PRO A 40 -10.43 1.02 0.98
C PRO A 40 -11.32 2.23 0.71
N ILE A 41 -10.77 3.31 0.16
CA ILE A 41 -11.54 4.47 -0.27
C ILE A 41 -12.50 4.09 -1.39
N ILE A 42 -12.01 3.40 -2.42
CA ILE A 42 -12.79 2.97 -3.58
C ILE A 42 -13.87 1.95 -3.17
N GLU A 43 -13.52 1.05 -2.23
CA GLU A 43 -14.46 0.11 -1.63
C GLU A 43 -15.54 0.83 -0.80
N GLY A 44 -15.15 1.82 0.01
CA GLY A 44 -16.05 2.60 0.86
C GLY A 44 -17.09 3.40 0.07
N ILE A 45 -16.78 3.81 -1.17
CA ILE A 45 -17.73 4.45 -2.08
C ILE A 45 -18.46 3.44 -3.00
N SER A 46 -18.32 2.13 -2.75
CA SER A 46 -18.96 1.04 -3.49
C SER A 46 -18.60 0.97 -4.99
N MET A 47 -17.40 1.46 -5.37
CA MET A 47 -16.94 1.51 -6.76
C MET A 47 -15.84 0.50 -7.09
N ALA A 48 -15.57 -0.46 -6.20
CA ALA A 48 -14.55 -1.50 -6.40
C ALA A 48 -14.74 -2.30 -7.70
N ASN A 49 -15.98 -2.40 -8.20
CA ASN A 49 -16.32 -3.01 -9.49
C ASN A 49 -15.54 -2.42 -10.67
N HIS A 50 -15.24 -1.12 -10.66
CA HIS A 50 -14.49 -0.44 -11.72
C HIS A 50 -12.98 -0.73 -11.69
N VAL A 51 -12.49 -1.40 -10.65
CA VAL A 51 -11.05 -1.54 -10.37
C VAL A 51 -10.63 -2.99 -10.15
N LEU A 52 -11.30 -3.73 -9.27
CA LEU A 52 -10.91 -5.07 -8.81
C LEU A 52 -11.50 -6.19 -9.66
N TYR A 53 -12.75 -6.05 -10.07
CA TYR A 53 -13.46 -7.07 -10.82
C TYR A 53 -13.29 -6.82 -12.32
N ASP A 54 -13.34 -7.87 -13.15
CA ASP A 54 -13.54 -7.72 -14.60
C ASP A 54 -14.99 -7.26 -14.87
N SER A 55 -15.42 -6.18 -14.23
CA SER A 55 -16.68 -5.51 -14.52
C SER A 55 -16.56 -4.99 -15.94
N LYS A 56 -17.26 -5.65 -16.85
CA LYS A 56 -17.27 -5.29 -18.25
C LYS A 56 -18.20 -4.11 -18.43
N GLU A 57 -17.75 -3.17 -19.25
CA GLU A 57 -18.58 -2.06 -19.74
C GLU A 57 -19.94 -2.62 -20.21
N PRO A 58 -21.06 -2.05 -19.73
CA PRO A 58 -22.38 -2.45 -20.19
C PRO A 58 -22.50 -2.32 -21.70
N LYS A 59 -23.27 -3.22 -22.35
CA LYS A 59 -23.55 -3.09 -23.78
C LYS A 59 -24.27 -1.76 -24.06
N ALA A 60 -23.95 -1.12 -25.18
CA ALA A 60 -24.58 0.13 -25.61
C ALA A 60 -26.08 -0.01 -25.86
N THR A 61 -26.51 -1.17 -26.34
CA THR A 61 -27.92 -1.49 -26.57
C THR A 61 -28.34 -2.76 -25.84
N ILE A 62 -29.60 -2.79 -25.42
CA ILE A 62 -30.29 -3.96 -24.85
C ILE A 62 -31.53 -4.26 -25.67
N THR A 63 -31.95 -5.53 -25.67
CA THR A 63 -33.20 -5.94 -26.30
C THR A 63 -34.32 -5.90 -25.26
N ASN A 64 -35.37 -5.14 -25.54
CA ASN A 64 -36.52 -5.03 -24.64
C ASN A 64 -37.43 -6.27 -24.72
N SER A 65 -38.47 -6.31 -23.87
CA SER A 65 -39.46 -7.40 -23.85
C SER A 65 -40.24 -7.58 -25.15
N GLU A 66 -40.21 -6.60 -26.06
CA GLU A 66 -40.84 -6.64 -27.38
C GLU A 66 -39.86 -7.06 -28.49
N GLY A 67 -38.61 -7.40 -28.16
CA GLY A 67 -37.60 -7.78 -29.15
C GLY A 67 -36.95 -6.62 -29.91
N LYS A 68 -37.21 -5.35 -29.52
CA LYS A 68 -36.58 -4.17 -30.12
C LYS A 68 -35.29 -3.82 -29.40
N GLU A 69 -34.31 -3.32 -30.16
CA GLU A 69 -33.10 -2.74 -29.58
C GLU A 69 -33.38 -1.33 -29.03
N GLU A 70 -32.98 -1.10 -27.79
CA GLU A 70 -33.04 0.18 -27.09
C GLU A 70 -31.69 0.51 -26.45
N GLN A 71 -31.44 1.80 -26.18
CA GLN A 71 -30.21 2.22 -25.49
C GLN A 71 -30.21 1.71 -24.06
N ASN A 72 -29.05 1.23 -23.61
CA ASN A 72 -28.91 0.77 -22.25
C ASN A 72 -28.83 1.95 -21.26
N PRO A 73 -29.81 2.14 -20.37
CA PRO A 73 -29.79 3.24 -19.41
C PRO A 73 -28.66 3.11 -18.37
N LEU A 74 -28.09 1.91 -18.20
CA LEU A 74 -26.98 1.66 -17.26
C LEU A 74 -25.62 2.10 -17.80
N LEU A 75 -25.46 2.17 -19.13
CA LEU A 75 -24.19 2.57 -19.74
C LEU A 75 -23.73 3.99 -19.33
N PRO A 76 -24.55 5.06 -19.44
CA PRO A 76 -24.11 6.39 -19.05
C PRO A 76 -23.79 6.51 -17.56
N ILE A 77 -24.52 5.79 -16.70
CA ILE A 77 -24.26 5.73 -15.26
C ILE A 77 -22.90 5.08 -15.01
N TRP A 78 -22.68 3.90 -15.59
CA TRP A 78 -21.41 3.18 -15.46
C TRP A 78 -20.22 4.02 -15.96
N LEU A 79 -20.36 4.69 -17.10
CA LEU A 79 -19.31 5.58 -17.63
C LEU A 79 -19.01 6.73 -16.67
N GLN A 80 -20.04 7.36 -16.10
CA GLN A 80 -19.84 8.43 -15.12
C GLN A 80 -19.07 7.95 -13.90
N GLU A 81 -19.42 6.77 -13.37
CA GLU A 81 -18.72 6.16 -12.24
C GLU A 81 -17.27 5.83 -12.59
N ASP A 82 -17.00 5.18 -13.73
CA ASP A 82 -15.65 4.89 -14.19
C ASP A 82 -14.80 6.16 -14.31
N ARG A 83 -15.37 7.26 -14.86
CA ARG A 83 -14.67 8.55 -14.94
C ARG A 83 -14.34 9.14 -13.57
N LEU A 84 -15.22 9.00 -12.59
CA LEU A 84 -14.96 9.48 -11.23
C LEU A 84 -13.83 8.68 -10.58
N VAL A 85 -13.88 7.34 -10.65
CA VAL A 85 -12.84 6.46 -10.09
C VAL A 85 -11.49 6.71 -10.76
N LYS A 86 -11.47 6.83 -12.09
CA LYS A 86 -10.25 7.16 -12.83
C LYS A 86 -9.66 8.50 -12.39
N SER A 87 -10.50 9.52 -12.23
CA SER A 87 -10.07 10.85 -11.80
C SER A 87 -9.51 10.82 -10.38
N LEU A 88 -10.16 10.06 -9.48
CA LEU A 88 -9.70 9.82 -8.12
C LEU A 88 -8.31 9.17 -8.13
N ILE A 89 -8.13 8.07 -8.85
CA ILE A 89 -6.84 7.38 -8.96
C ILE A 89 -5.77 8.35 -9.47
N ILE A 90 -6.02 9.05 -10.59
CA ILE A 90 -5.08 10.01 -11.19
C ILE A 90 -4.67 11.12 -10.22
N ALA A 91 -5.60 11.61 -9.39
CA ALA A 91 -5.33 12.67 -8.41
C ALA A 91 -4.32 12.22 -7.34
N THR A 92 -4.31 10.92 -7.01
CA THR A 92 -3.38 10.31 -6.05
C THR A 92 -2.00 9.98 -6.64
N LEU A 93 -1.76 10.24 -7.92
CA LEU A 93 -0.48 9.94 -8.58
C LEU A 93 0.50 11.11 -8.52
N SER A 94 1.78 10.80 -8.32
CA SER A 94 2.86 11.77 -8.55
C SER A 94 2.92 12.18 -10.04
N PRO A 95 3.49 13.34 -10.37
CA PRO A 95 3.61 13.78 -11.76
C PRO A 95 4.31 12.77 -12.68
N GLU A 96 5.35 12.08 -12.18
CA GLU A 96 6.09 11.06 -12.90
C GLU A 96 5.20 9.85 -13.26
N VAL A 97 4.49 9.31 -12.27
CA VAL A 97 3.62 8.14 -12.47
C VAL A 97 2.40 8.50 -13.32
N ARG A 98 1.89 9.73 -13.20
CA ARG A 98 0.73 10.20 -13.98
C ARG A 98 0.97 10.17 -15.48
N ALA A 99 2.21 10.42 -15.93
CA ALA A 99 2.57 10.34 -17.34
C ALA A 99 2.29 8.95 -17.95
N LEU A 100 2.35 7.88 -17.13
CA LEU A 100 2.07 6.51 -17.56
C LEU A 100 0.59 6.25 -17.81
N THR A 101 -0.29 7.14 -17.36
CA THR A 101 -1.76 6.99 -17.48
C THR A 101 -2.34 7.71 -18.70
N VAL A 102 -1.50 8.43 -19.45
CA VAL A 102 -1.92 9.17 -20.65
C VAL A 102 -2.40 8.19 -21.72
N GLY A 103 -3.59 8.46 -22.27
CA GLY A 103 -4.20 7.63 -23.31
C GLY A 103 -5.00 6.43 -22.77
N LEU A 104 -4.86 6.07 -21.50
CA LEU A 104 -5.70 5.04 -20.88
C LEU A 104 -7.13 5.56 -20.77
N THR A 105 -8.11 4.72 -21.06
CA THR A 105 -9.50 5.12 -21.21
C THR A 105 -10.35 4.74 -20.02
N SER A 106 -10.09 3.64 -19.30
CA SER A 106 -10.88 3.23 -18.12
C SER A 106 -10.11 3.34 -16.80
N ALA A 107 -10.82 3.36 -15.67
CA ALA A 107 -10.21 3.25 -14.34
C ALA A 107 -9.47 1.91 -14.18
N ARG A 108 -10.05 0.83 -14.71
CA ARG A 108 -9.47 -0.52 -14.73
C ARG A 108 -8.12 -0.57 -15.45
N GLU A 109 -8.03 0.04 -16.64
CA GLU A 109 -6.77 0.12 -17.39
C GLU A 109 -5.68 0.85 -16.61
N VAL A 110 -6.04 1.97 -15.98
CA VAL A 110 -5.12 2.73 -15.13
C VAL A 110 -4.64 1.86 -13.98
N TRP A 111 -5.55 1.27 -13.20
CA TRP A 111 -5.19 0.45 -12.05
C TRP A 111 -4.29 -0.73 -12.41
N LYS A 112 -4.67 -1.49 -13.45
CA LYS A 112 -3.90 -2.64 -13.92
C LYS A 112 -2.49 -2.24 -14.38
N THR A 113 -2.38 -1.14 -15.11
CA THR A 113 -1.07 -0.62 -15.55
C THR A 113 -0.18 -0.28 -14.34
N LEU A 114 -0.73 0.37 -13.31
CA LEU A 114 0.01 0.70 -12.09
C LEU A 114 0.44 -0.57 -11.33
N GLU A 115 -0.46 -1.54 -11.21
CA GLU A 115 -0.19 -2.83 -10.57
C GLU A 115 0.95 -3.57 -11.29
N GLU A 116 0.84 -3.76 -12.61
CA GLU A 116 1.85 -4.47 -13.40
C GLU A 116 3.23 -3.78 -13.35
N ARG A 117 3.25 -2.45 -13.31
CA ARG A 117 4.49 -1.66 -13.30
C ARG A 117 5.17 -1.65 -11.94
N PHE A 118 4.42 -1.52 -10.86
CA PHE A 118 4.99 -1.19 -9.55
C PHE A 118 4.82 -2.27 -8.49
N ALA A 119 3.83 -3.18 -8.60
CA ALA A 119 3.59 -4.18 -7.58
C ALA A 119 4.80 -5.12 -7.40
N ASN A 120 5.38 -5.60 -8.50
CA ASN A 120 6.53 -6.51 -8.41
C ASN A 120 7.79 -5.81 -7.88
N SER A 121 8.04 -4.57 -8.31
CA SER A 121 9.17 -3.77 -7.84
C SER A 121 9.08 -3.48 -6.35
N SER A 122 7.92 -3.02 -5.86
CA SER A 122 7.72 -2.76 -4.43
C SER A 122 7.81 -4.05 -3.59
N LYS A 123 7.26 -5.17 -4.08
CA LYS A 123 7.41 -6.48 -3.42
C LYS A 123 8.87 -6.94 -3.39
N GLN A 124 9.61 -6.74 -4.47
CA GLN A 124 11.04 -7.07 -4.52
C GLN A 124 11.83 -6.22 -3.54
N ARG A 125 11.57 -4.91 -3.48
CA ARG A 125 12.22 -4.02 -2.51
C ARG A 125 11.96 -4.45 -1.07
N ALA A 126 10.72 -4.83 -0.74
CA ALA A 126 10.41 -5.34 0.59
C ALA A 126 11.24 -6.59 0.94
N ARG A 127 11.38 -7.54 -0.01
CA ARG A 127 12.23 -8.72 0.16
C ARG A 127 13.71 -8.37 0.28
N ASP A 128 14.19 -7.41 -0.51
CA ASP A 128 15.59 -6.99 -0.47
C ASP A 128 15.94 -6.33 0.87
N LEU A 129 15.04 -5.49 1.41
CA LEU A 129 15.18 -4.89 2.73
C LEU A 129 15.14 -5.94 3.84
N LEU A 130 14.22 -6.91 3.76
CA LEU A 130 14.15 -8.01 4.72
C LEU A 130 15.44 -8.82 4.68
N ARG A 131 15.91 -9.22 3.51
CA ARG A 131 17.18 -9.93 3.35
C ARG A 131 18.34 -9.13 3.91
N LYS A 132 18.41 -7.82 3.61
CA LYS A 132 19.44 -6.94 4.15
C LYS A 132 19.44 -6.96 5.68
N LEU A 133 18.25 -6.88 6.31
CA LEU A 133 18.14 -6.97 7.77
C LEU A 133 18.69 -8.29 8.32
N GLN A 134 18.44 -9.41 7.65
CA GLN A 134 18.91 -10.74 8.08
C GLN A 134 20.42 -10.92 7.92
N GLU A 135 21.03 -10.20 6.97
CA GLU A 135 22.45 -10.28 6.64
C GLU A 135 23.31 -9.25 7.40
N VAL A 136 22.71 -8.29 8.12
CA VAL A 136 23.47 -7.26 8.85
C VAL A 136 24.23 -7.91 10.01
N LEU A 137 25.56 -7.82 9.97
CA LEU A 137 26.44 -8.34 11.01
C LEU A 137 27.09 -7.19 11.80
N ARG A 138 27.22 -7.40 13.10
CA ARG A 138 27.89 -6.47 14.03
C ARG A 138 29.36 -6.34 13.70
N ASP A 139 30.01 -7.39 13.19
CA ASP A 139 31.43 -7.37 12.81
C ASP A 139 31.71 -6.46 11.58
N ASP A 140 30.71 -6.12 10.77
CA ASP A 140 30.85 -5.16 9.65
C ASP A 140 30.84 -3.70 10.11
N HIS A 141 30.63 -3.45 11.41
CA HIS A 141 30.43 -2.13 11.98
C HIS A 141 31.51 -1.77 13.01
N PRO A 142 31.92 -0.48 13.09
CA PRO A 142 32.95 -0.05 14.03
C PRO A 142 32.45 -0.04 15.49
N THR A 143 31.14 0.06 15.71
CA THR A 143 30.54 0.10 17.06
C THR A 143 29.20 -0.62 17.09
N LEU A 144 28.81 -1.11 18.27
CA LEU A 144 27.48 -1.68 18.50
C LEU A 144 26.36 -0.68 18.18
N HIS A 145 26.56 0.60 18.49
CA HIS A 145 25.60 1.65 18.18
C HIS A 145 25.37 1.79 16.66
N ALA A 146 26.46 1.83 15.88
CA ALA A 146 26.36 1.94 14.42
C ALA A 146 25.61 0.74 13.80
N TYR A 147 25.85 -0.47 14.31
CA TYR A 147 25.12 -1.67 13.95
C TYR A 147 23.61 -1.55 14.26
N LEU A 148 23.25 -1.21 15.50
CA LEU A 148 21.85 -1.05 15.90
C LEU A 148 21.14 0.07 15.12
N GLN A 149 21.88 1.11 14.75
CA GLN A 149 21.37 2.20 13.92
C GLN A 149 21.02 1.71 12.50
N GLU A 150 21.86 0.88 11.87
CA GLU A 150 21.54 0.31 10.55
C GLU A 150 20.32 -0.62 10.63
N VAL A 151 20.26 -1.50 11.64
CA VAL A 151 19.10 -2.37 11.88
C VAL A 151 17.81 -1.55 12.05
N THR A 152 17.87 -0.45 12.81
CA THR A 152 16.74 0.46 13.04
C THR A 152 16.35 1.17 11.75
N MET A 153 17.31 1.63 10.95
CA MET A 153 17.08 2.30 9.68
C MET A 153 16.35 1.38 8.69
N ILE A 154 16.81 0.13 8.53
CA ILE A 154 16.17 -0.86 7.65
C ILE A 154 14.76 -1.19 8.15
N SER A 155 14.58 -1.33 9.47
CA SER A 155 13.26 -1.55 10.08
C SER A 155 12.29 -0.38 9.81
N ASN A 156 12.79 0.86 9.88
CA ASN A 156 12.00 2.05 9.56
C ASN A 156 11.65 2.13 8.06
N GLU A 157 12.57 1.74 7.16
CA GLU A 157 12.28 1.66 5.72
C GLU A 157 11.19 0.61 5.41
N LEU A 158 11.23 -0.54 6.08
CA LEU A 158 10.20 -1.58 5.98
C LEU A 158 8.84 -1.09 6.51
N ALA A 159 8.83 -0.38 7.65
CA ALA A 159 7.63 0.25 8.17
C ALA A 159 7.06 1.30 7.20
N ALA A 160 7.90 2.10 6.55
CA ALA A 160 7.48 3.13 5.60
C ALA A 160 6.78 2.56 4.35
N ILE A 161 7.08 1.32 3.95
CA ILE A 161 6.41 0.64 2.82
C ILE A 161 5.22 -0.23 3.25
N ASN A 162 4.66 0.02 4.45
CA ASN A 162 3.58 -0.78 5.07
C ASN A 162 3.95 -2.27 5.20
N GLN A 163 5.21 -2.56 5.51
CA GLN A 163 5.69 -3.91 5.85
C GLN A 163 6.45 -3.88 7.19
N PRO A 164 5.83 -3.44 8.31
CA PRO A 164 6.51 -3.36 9.59
C PRO A 164 6.89 -4.76 10.10
N ILE A 165 8.04 -4.84 10.76
CA ILE A 165 8.48 -6.06 11.44
C ILE A 165 8.01 -6.01 12.89
N ASP A 166 7.60 -7.16 13.43
CA ASP A 166 7.25 -7.30 14.85
C ASP A 166 8.46 -7.01 15.76
N ASP A 167 8.22 -6.49 16.95
CA ASP A 167 9.32 -6.16 17.87
C ASP A 167 10.08 -7.41 18.34
N GLY A 168 9.42 -8.56 18.46
CA GLY A 168 10.07 -9.84 18.75
C GLY A 168 11.01 -10.27 17.62
N ASP A 169 10.55 -10.15 16.37
CA ASP A 169 11.37 -10.42 15.19
C ASP A 169 12.54 -9.45 15.10
N LYS A 170 12.34 -8.15 15.35
CA LYS A 170 13.45 -7.16 15.38
C LYS A 170 14.52 -7.56 16.39
N VAL A 171 14.13 -7.96 17.60
CA VAL A 171 15.07 -8.44 18.63
C VAL A 171 15.77 -9.71 18.16
N TYR A 172 15.04 -10.66 17.60
CA TYR A 172 15.60 -11.92 17.09
C TYR A 172 16.66 -11.67 16.00
N TRP A 173 16.34 -10.89 14.96
CA TRP A 173 17.28 -10.55 13.89
C TRP A 173 18.47 -9.74 14.42
N SER A 174 18.23 -8.81 15.35
CA SER A 174 19.31 -8.04 15.99
C SER A 174 20.26 -8.91 16.81
N LEU A 175 19.76 -9.93 17.51
CA LEU A 175 20.59 -10.84 18.30
C LEU A 175 21.41 -11.77 17.40
N ASN A 176 20.81 -12.29 16.32
CA ASN A 176 21.52 -13.16 15.36
C ASN A 176 22.69 -12.45 14.68
N GLY A 177 22.60 -11.14 14.43
CA GLY A 177 23.68 -10.37 13.83
C GLY A 177 24.82 -9.97 14.79
N LEU A 178 24.71 -10.21 16.11
CA LEU A 178 25.76 -9.80 17.07
C LEU A 178 27.06 -10.61 16.94
N GLY A 179 27.03 -11.79 16.33
CA GLY A 179 28.18 -12.68 16.14
C GLY A 179 28.71 -13.33 17.43
N ASP A 180 29.67 -14.25 17.29
CA ASP A 180 30.08 -15.21 18.33
C ASP A 180 30.56 -14.58 19.65
N LYS A 181 31.10 -13.35 19.58
CA LYS A 181 31.58 -12.61 20.76
C LYS A 181 30.47 -12.31 21.78
N TYR A 182 29.20 -12.42 21.37
CA TYR A 182 28.02 -12.13 22.18
C TYR A 182 27.14 -13.38 22.40
N GLU A 183 27.60 -14.59 22.05
CA GLU A 183 26.82 -15.84 22.18
C GLU A 183 26.25 -16.07 23.58
N SER A 184 27.04 -15.80 24.63
CA SER A 184 26.60 -15.95 26.03
C SER A 184 25.47 -14.98 26.38
N PHE A 185 25.51 -13.78 25.83
CA PHE A 185 24.46 -12.77 25.97
C PHE A 185 23.21 -13.14 25.18
N VAL A 186 23.36 -13.59 23.92
CA VAL A 186 22.26 -14.04 23.07
C VAL A 186 21.52 -15.21 23.73
N THR A 187 22.25 -16.20 24.25
CA THR A 187 21.68 -17.36 24.94
C THR A 187 20.91 -16.95 26.20
N ALA A 188 21.48 -16.06 27.01
CA ALA A 188 20.81 -15.56 28.22
C ALA A 188 19.50 -14.81 27.89
N MET A 189 19.51 -14.01 26.82
CA MET A 189 18.36 -13.24 26.36
C MET A 189 17.24 -14.13 25.79
N GLN A 190 17.57 -15.21 25.08
CA GLN A 190 16.58 -16.15 24.53
C GLN A 190 15.93 -17.03 25.61
N VAL A 191 16.66 -17.33 26.69
CA VAL A 191 16.15 -18.13 27.84
C VAL A 191 15.27 -17.28 28.78
N CYS A 192 15.52 -15.98 28.86
CA CYS A 192 14.67 -15.04 29.59
C CYS A 192 13.41 -14.71 28.78
N SER A 193 12.31 -15.42 29.02
CA SER A 193 11.01 -15.24 28.36
C SER A 193 10.28 -13.94 28.75
N LEU A 194 10.88 -12.77 28.49
CA LEU A 194 10.23 -11.44 28.52
C LEU A 194 10.95 -10.57 27.49
N PRO A 195 10.37 -10.25 26.31
CA PRO A 195 10.99 -9.31 25.40
C PRO A 195 11.02 -7.92 26.08
N PRO A 196 12.19 -7.30 26.33
CA PRO A 196 12.22 -5.90 26.68
C PRO A 196 11.77 -5.14 25.43
N LEU A 197 10.72 -4.34 25.55
CA LEU A 197 10.31 -3.37 24.54
C LEU A 197 11.56 -2.68 23.98
N PHE A 198 11.70 -2.59 22.66
CA PHE A 198 12.88 -2.07 21.95
C PHE A 198 13.40 -0.73 22.52
N HIS A 199 12.50 0.06 23.11
CA HIS A 199 12.79 1.31 23.81
C HIS A 199 13.74 1.20 25.02
N LEU A 200 13.82 0.05 25.69
CA LEU A 200 14.68 -0.20 26.86
C LEU A 200 16.13 -0.53 26.47
N TYR A 201 16.37 -1.02 25.26
CA TYR A 201 17.72 -1.30 24.74
C TYR A 201 18.51 -0.03 24.46
N LEU A 202 17.85 1.07 24.09
CA LEU A 202 18.51 2.35 23.83
C LEU A 202 18.95 3.08 25.11
N THR A 203 18.30 2.82 26.25
CA THR A 203 18.59 3.51 27.51
C THR A 203 19.61 2.80 28.40
N ALA A 204 19.98 1.56 28.09
CA ALA A 204 20.92 0.77 28.89
C ALA A 204 22.41 1.02 28.57
N THR A 205 22.71 2.01 27.70
CA THR A 205 24.09 2.37 27.32
C THR A 205 24.48 3.82 27.65
N CYS A 206 23.76 4.46 28.59
CA CYS A 206 24.20 5.71 29.24
C CYS A 206 24.74 5.44 30.65
#